data_AF-A0A7Y5LPU7-F1
#
_entry.id   AF-A0A7Y5LPU7-F1
#
_cell.length_a   1.000
_cell.length_b   1.000
_cell.length_c   1.000
_cell.angle_alpha   90.00
_cell.angle_beta   90.00
_cell.angle_gamma   90.00
#
_symmetry.space_group_name_H-M   'P 1'
#
loop_
_entity.id
_entity.type
_entity.pdbx_description
1 polymer ?
#
loop_
_entity_poly.entity_id
_entity_poly.type
_entity_poly.pdbx_seq_one_letter_code
_entity_poly.pdbx_strand_id
1 'polypeptide(L)'
;MTNLTQLYVHRYYFNAGIWLFCAIAIAGGCSDSGGGDPSGASADIASGVGPDVPSFGEDSDQADSAVKDGALGGGGPDLLTPIPHCQSDSECADGLTCDCYQKCVPKGDLICAENKNCGSGAFCDTCTGYCKPLKMPCELCNDDVECQGTGSICYDLASGGRVCGLACLSDIGCPAGYACIDVAGVKSKQCVPKSGSCAQPGECTEDKQCPFPLVCNDSQQVCAAGCPDDDSCAGDLVCQGGHCVQPCDDATNPCENGQQCNAGHCFVPGGCVSGLDCPDKETYCDPTSSKCVSGCLVDFDCKQTSKACVDGRCVDKPCPGNYYCAFGEVCSATTGKCEDAVGPYCATCDQQNDTVCKSPGTQNLCVGFQNEDGVDVGDFCLVQCGPDFDNPCPQGYACKEIEVQEGDKRNVCFRNCSVPPVGTP
;
A
#
# COMPACT_ATOMS: atom_id res chain seq x y z
N MET A 1 9.86 4.54 16.33
CA MET A 1 10.94 3.56 16.54
C MET A 1 12.02 4.21 17.39
N THR A 2 11.91 4.08 18.70
CA THR A 2 12.87 4.58 19.69
C THR A 2 14.08 3.63 19.76
N ASN A 3 15.29 4.18 19.66
CA ASN A 3 16.55 3.44 19.78
C ASN A 3 16.78 3.05 21.25
N LEU A 4 16.31 1.86 21.64
CA LEU A 4 16.68 1.25 22.93
C LEU A 4 18.13 0.75 22.84
N THR A 5 19.03 1.48 23.49
CA THR A 5 20.47 1.21 23.51
C THR A 5 20.88 0.74 24.91
N GLN A 6 21.63 -0.37 24.94
CA GLN A 6 22.36 -0.96 26.10
C GLN A 6 21.53 -1.64 27.21
N LEU A 7 21.41 -2.97 27.11
CA LEU A 7 21.17 -3.84 28.27
C LEU A 7 22.44 -3.83 29.16
N TYR A 8 22.35 -3.31 30.38
CA TYR A 8 23.40 -3.46 31.39
C TYR A 8 23.08 -4.65 32.29
N VAL A 9 23.78 -5.76 32.10
CA VAL A 9 23.78 -6.87 33.07
C VAL A 9 24.67 -6.48 34.24
N HIS A 10 24.07 -6.11 35.38
CA HIS A 10 24.82 -5.67 36.54
C HIS A 10 25.59 -6.84 37.18
N ARG A 11 26.91 -6.74 37.14
CA ARG A 11 27.83 -7.63 37.87
C ARG A 11 27.75 -7.31 39.37
N TYR A 12 27.40 -8.27 40.21
CA TYR A 12 27.67 -8.19 41.65
C TYR A 12 29.16 -8.51 41.91
N TYR A 13 30.02 -7.49 41.82
CA TYR A 13 31.38 -7.57 42.36
C TYR A 13 31.40 -6.97 43.77
N PHE A 14 31.87 -7.78 44.74
CA PHE A 14 32.27 -7.34 46.07
C PHE A 14 33.30 -6.20 45.96
N ASN A 15 32.96 -5.02 46.48
CA ASN A 15 33.78 -3.81 46.38
C ASN A 15 34.73 -3.69 47.58
N ALA A 16 36.04 -3.72 47.31
CA ALA A 16 37.07 -3.14 48.17
C ALA A 16 37.73 -2.02 47.36
N GLY A 17 37.53 -0.78 47.81
CA GLY A 17 37.74 0.41 47.00
C GLY A 17 39.19 0.82 46.78
N ILE A 18 39.36 1.85 45.94
CA ILE A 18 40.34 2.94 46.05
C ILE A 18 39.99 4.00 45.00
N TRP A 19 39.96 5.26 45.45
CA TRP A 19 39.72 6.47 44.67
C TRP A 19 40.97 6.89 43.88
N LEU A 20 40.81 7.40 42.65
CA LEU A 20 41.69 8.45 42.11
C LEU A 20 41.01 9.29 41.02
N PHE A 21 41.05 10.61 41.22
CA PHE A 21 40.64 11.68 40.32
C PHE A 21 41.57 11.83 39.11
N CYS A 22 41.04 12.23 37.95
CA CYS A 22 41.72 13.22 37.09
C CYS A 22 40.74 13.92 36.14
N ALA A 23 40.75 15.26 36.17
CA ALA A 23 40.00 16.18 35.33
C ALA A 23 40.85 16.61 34.12
N ILE A 24 40.23 16.81 32.95
CA ILE A 24 40.78 17.60 31.83
C ILE A 24 39.67 18.43 31.17
N ALA A 25 39.95 19.73 31.01
CA ALA A 25 39.12 20.74 30.38
C ALA A 25 39.35 20.83 28.86
N ILE A 26 38.31 21.22 28.10
CA ILE A 26 38.41 21.60 26.67
C ILE A 26 37.73 22.96 26.47
N ALA A 27 38.42 23.87 25.76
CA ALA A 27 37.94 25.18 25.35
C ALA A 27 38.23 25.41 23.85
N GLY A 28 37.34 26.16 23.19
CA GLY A 28 37.45 26.72 21.82
C GLY A 28 36.46 26.08 20.85
N GLY A 29 35.54 26.75 20.17
CA GLY A 29 35.39 28.18 19.83
C GLY A 29 35.46 28.33 18.29
N CYS A 30 34.32 28.57 17.62
CA CYS A 30 34.27 28.95 16.20
C CYS A 30 33.30 30.13 16.00
N SER A 31 33.78 31.09 15.23
CA SER A 31 33.24 32.43 14.98
C SER A 31 32.21 32.51 13.85
N ASP A 32 31.38 33.54 13.97
CA ASP A 32 30.47 34.16 13.01
C ASP A 32 31.07 34.56 11.65
N SER A 33 30.19 34.61 10.63
CA SER A 33 30.05 35.60 9.54
C SER A 33 28.87 35.14 8.67
N GLY A 34 27.84 35.88 8.27
CA GLY A 34 27.60 37.33 8.18
C GLY A 34 27.09 37.69 6.76
N GLY A 35 25.88 38.26 6.65
CA GLY A 35 25.36 39.01 5.49
C GLY A 35 24.55 38.19 4.45
N GLY A 36 23.45 38.67 3.87
CA GLY A 36 22.74 39.95 3.92
C GLY A 36 21.58 39.95 2.90
N ASP A 37 20.46 40.60 3.22
CA ASP A 37 19.34 40.89 2.30
C ASP A 37 19.71 42.02 1.31
N PRO A 38 18.99 42.17 0.17
CA PRO A 38 17.85 43.11 0.17
C PRO A 38 16.65 42.75 -0.76
N SER A 39 15.45 42.96 -0.21
CA SER A 39 14.22 43.60 -0.75
C SER A 39 13.95 43.80 -2.27
N GLY A 40 12.71 43.53 -2.68
CA GLY A 40 11.98 44.15 -3.82
C GLY A 40 10.66 43.41 -4.15
N ALA A 41 9.50 43.82 -3.63
CA ALA A 41 8.51 44.75 -4.21
C ALA A 41 7.62 44.18 -5.35
N SER A 42 6.40 43.77 -4.96
CA SER A 42 5.05 44.10 -5.50
C SER A 42 4.72 44.04 -7.00
N ALA A 43 3.64 43.30 -7.35
CA ALA A 43 2.55 43.78 -8.21
C ALA A 43 1.29 42.91 -8.08
N ASP A 44 0.17 43.56 -7.71
CA ASP A 44 -1.20 43.07 -7.82
C ASP A 44 -1.66 43.03 -9.29
N ILE A 45 -2.42 42.01 -9.69
CA ILE A 45 -3.28 42.08 -10.89
C ILE A 45 -4.67 41.54 -10.54
N ALA A 46 -5.65 42.44 -10.67
CA ALA A 46 -7.07 42.17 -10.57
C ALA A 46 -7.68 41.81 -11.94
N SER A 47 -8.76 41.02 -11.87
CA SER A 47 -9.98 41.04 -12.69
C SER A 47 -9.89 41.15 -14.21
N GLY A 48 -10.35 40.09 -14.89
CA GLY A 48 -10.84 40.12 -16.27
C GLY A 48 -12.10 39.27 -16.40
N VAL A 49 -13.20 39.92 -16.82
CA VAL A 49 -14.57 39.40 -16.95
C VAL A 49 -14.84 39.01 -18.41
N GLY A 50 -15.47 37.84 -18.61
CA GLY A 50 -16.34 37.45 -19.74
C GLY A 50 -15.68 36.87 -21.01
N PRO A 51 -16.45 36.27 -21.96
CA PRO A 51 -17.91 36.07 -21.98
C PRO A 51 -18.41 34.66 -22.41
N ASP A 52 -19.70 34.42 -22.13
CA ASP A 52 -20.73 33.72 -22.93
C ASP A 52 -20.40 32.43 -23.70
N VAL A 53 -20.89 31.31 -23.19
CA VAL A 53 -21.06 30.04 -23.94
C VAL A 53 -22.55 29.86 -24.27
N PRO A 54 -22.95 29.71 -25.54
CA PRO A 54 -24.33 29.43 -25.88
C PRO A 54 -24.71 27.97 -25.60
N SER A 55 -25.80 27.84 -24.86
CA SER A 55 -26.63 26.66 -24.65
C SER A 55 -27.09 26.07 -25.99
N PHE A 56 -26.91 24.76 -26.19
CA PHE A 56 -27.59 24.00 -27.24
C PHE A 56 -28.57 23.05 -26.57
N GLY A 57 -29.80 23.15 -27.07
CA GLY A 57 -31.00 22.58 -26.50
C GLY A 57 -31.09 21.07 -26.64
N GLU A 58 -31.79 20.53 -25.65
CA GLU A 58 -32.48 19.25 -25.66
C GLU A 58 -33.52 19.24 -26.80
N ASP A 59 -33.61 18.14 -27.54
CA ASP A 59 -34.86 17.73 -28.16
C ASP A 59 -34.98 16.21 -28.07
N SER A 60 -36.06 15.80 -27.43
CA SER A 60 -36.48 14.44 -27.16
C SER A 60 -37.39 13.91 -28.27
N ASP A 61 -37.59 12.59 -28.22
CA ASP A 61 -38.74 11.84 -28.77
C ASP A 61 -38.77 11.57 -30.29
N GLN A 62 -38.66 10.28 -30.68
CA GLN A 62 -39.83 9.41 -30.86
C GLN A 62 -39.46 8.02 -31.41
N ALA A 63 -40.14 7.02 -30.86
CA ALA A 63 -40.13 5.62 -31.28
C ALA A 63 -40.87 5.41 -32.61
N ASP A 64 -40.50 4.38 -33.40
CA ASP A 64 -41.38 3.21 -33.62
C ASP A 64 -40.76 2.13 -34.51
N SER A 65 -41.27 0.93 -34.28
CA SER A 65 -40.87 -0.36 -34.82
C SER A 65 -41.24 -0.57 -36.30
N ALA A 66 -40.44 -1.34 -37.06
CA ALA A 66 -40.96 -2.33 -38.01
C ALA A 66 -39.87 -3.30 -38.50
N VAL A 67 -40.11 -4.57 -38.21
CA VAL A 67 -39.50 -5.77 -38.80
C VAL A 67 -39.65 -5.77 -40.32
N LYS A 68 -38.61 -6.17 -41.05
CA LYS A 68 -38.74 -6.94 -42.30
C LYS A 68 -37.50 -7.81 -42.54
N ASP A 69 -37.77 -9.11 -42.62
CA ASP A 69 -36.85 -10.16 -43.01
C ASP A 69 -36.25 -9.90 -44.40
N GLY A 70 -34.93 -10.08 -44.49
CA GLY A 70 -34.18 -10.00 -45.73
C GLY A 70 -32.87 -10.75 -45.59
N ALA A 71 -32.93 -12.08 -45.75
CA ALA A 71 -31.76 -12.88 -46.04
C ALA A 71 -31.07 -12.35 -47.31
N LEU A 72 -29.74 -12.19 -47.27
CA LEU A 72 -28.79 -12.42 -48.38
C LEU A 72 -27.38 -11.94 -47.97
N GLY A 73 -26.41 -12.85 -48.04
CA GLY A 73 -25.07 -12.55 -48.57
C GLY A 73 -24.03 -11.92 -47.66
N GLY A 74 -23.15 -12.77 -47.11
CA GLY A 74 -21.70 -12.77 -47.39
C GLY A 74 -20.89 -11.46 -47.28
N GLY A 75 -19.83 -11.52 -46.46
CA GLY A 75 -18.64 -10.69 -46.62
C GLY A 75 -18.41 -9.72 -45.48
N GLY A 76 -17.91 -10.21 -44.34
CA GLY A 76 -17.21 -9.33 -43.40
C GLY A 76 -15.97 -8.76 -44.10
N PRO A 77 -15.69 -7.45 -44.01
CA PRO A 77 -14.42 -6.90 -44.45
C PRO A 77 -13.37 -7.22 -43.37
N ASP A 78 -12.95 -8.48 -43.31
CA ASP A 78 -11.63 -8.84 -42.79
C ASP A 78 -10.61 -8.55 -43.90
N LEU A 79 -10.42 -7.27 -44.18
CA LEU A 79 -9.29 -6.76 -44.93
C LEU A 79 -8.35 -6.13 -43.90
N LEU A 80 -7.54 -6.98 -43.26
CA LEU A 80 -6.17 -6.61 -42.94
C LEU A 80 -5.46 -6.34 -44.28
N THR A 81 -5.77 -5.20 -44.89
CA THR A 81 -4.98 -4.65 -45.99
C THR A 81 -3.55 -4.59 -45.45
N PRO A 82 -2.57 -5.26 -46.09
CA PRO A 82 -1.18 -5.14 -45.70
C PRO A 82 -0.85 -3.65 -45.63
N ILE A 83 -0.42 -3.16 -44.46
CA ILE A 83 0.03 -1.78 -44.33
C ILE A 83 1.12 -1.62 -45.41
N PRO A 84 0.93 -0.75 -46.41
CA PRO A 84 1.87 -0.65 -47.52
C PRO A 84 3.22 -0.24 -46.96
N HIS A 85 4.21 -1.11 -47.16
CA HIS A 85 5.59 -0.79 -46.86
C HIS A 85 6.05 0.29 -47.85
N CYS A 86 6.56 1.41 -47.36
CA CYS A 86 7.05 2.51 -48.18
C CYS A 86 8.58 2.63 -48.06
N GLN A 87 9.27 3.01 -49.15
CA GLN A 87 10.68 3.42 -49.10
C GLN A 87 10.84 4.93 -49.16
N SER A 88 9.80 5.64 -49.57
CA SER A 88 9.76 7.09 -49.71
C SER A 88 8.34 7.62 -49.56
N ASP A 89 8.22 8.93 -49.27
CA ASP A 89 6.92 9.61 -49.23
C ASP A 89 6.10 9.47 -50.51
N SER A 90 6.75 9.23 -51.66
CA SER A 90 6.08 9.10 -52.96
C SER A 90 5.24 7.84 -53.09
N GLU A 91 5.45 6.86 -52.20
CA GLU A 91 4.70 5.60 -52.15
C GLU A 91 3.48 5.69 -51.21
N CYS A 92 3.35 6.80 -50.48
CA CYS A 92 2.26 7.02 -49.55
C CYS A 92 1.12 7.83 -50.19
N ALA A 93 -0.12 7.56 -49.77
CA ALA A 93 -1.28 8.33 -50.20
C ALA A 93 -1.19 9.80 -49.75
N ASP A 94 -1.94 10.68 -50.40
CA ASP A 94 -2.01 12.10 -50.05
C ASP A 94 -2.35 12.27 -48.56
N GLY A 95 -1.59 13.13 -47.87
CA GLY A 95 -1.71 13.36 -46.43
C GLY A 95 -0.89 12.39 -45.56
N LEU A 96 -0.19 11.40 -46.15
CA LEU A 96 0.69 10.48 -45.43
C LEU A 96 2.17 10.67 -45.81
N THR A 97 3.08 10.30 -44.93
CA THR A 97 4.54 10.31 -45.09
C THR A 97 5.13 8.98 -44.64
N CYS A 98 6.25 8.58 -45.22
CA CYS A 98 6.92 7.35 -44.89
C CYS A 98 7.79 7.51 -43.64
N ASP A 99 7.48 6.77 -42.59
CA ASP A 99 8.33 6.72 -41.40
C ASP A 99 9.55 5.78 -41.59
N CYS A 100 10.49 5.81 -40.65
CA CYS A 100 11.70 4.98 -40.64
C CYS A 100 11.41 3.48 -40.52
N TYR A 101 10.20 3.10 -40.13
CA TYR A 101 9.75 1.72 -40.09
C TYR A 101 9.08 1.30 -41.40
N GLN A 102 9.22 2.13 -42.44
CA GLN A 102 8.65 1.91 -43.77
C GLN A 102 7.13 1.83 -43.71
N LYS A 103 6.48 2.62 -42.85
CA LYS A 103 5.02 2.72 -42.75
C LYS A 103 4.56 4.10 -43.15
N CYS A 104 3.49 4.16 -43.95
CA CYS A 104 2.81 5.43 -44.25
C CYS A 104 2.00 5.88 -43.04
N VAL A 105 2.40 6.99 -42.42
CA VAL A 105 1.76 7.61 -41.25
C VAL A 105 1.25 9.02 -41.59
N PRO A 106 0.24 9.55 -40.87
CA PRO A 106 -0.26 10.91 -41.13
C PRO A 106 0.85 11.97 -41.04
N LYS A 107 0.86 12.93 -41.97
CA LYS A 107 1.71 14.12 -41.88
C LYS A 107 1.26 14.98 -40.71
N GLY A 108 2.21 15.53 -39.96
CA GLY A 108 1.91 16.57 -38.98
C GLY A 108 1.68 17.93 -39.65
N ASP A 109 1.12 18.87 -38.89
CA ASP A 109 0.76 20.20 -39.41
C ASP A 109 1.98 21.10 -39.69
N LEU A 110 3.12 20.81 -39.04
CA LEU A 110 4.34 21.58 -39.16
C LEU A 110 5.54 20.68 -39.46
N ILE A 111 6.40 21.12 -40.38
CA ILE A 111 7.68 20.48 -40.68
C ILE A 111 8.72 20.91 -39.65
N CYS A 112 9.57 19.98 -39.22
CA CYS A 112 10.60 20.24 -38.23
C CYS A 112 11.91 19.50 -38.53
N ALA A 113 13.01 20.06 -38.03
CA ALA A 113 14.30 19.35 -37.93
C ALA A 113 14.67 19.04 -36.47
N GLU A 114 14.09 19.78 -35.52
CA GLU A 114 14.35 19.69 -34.09
C GLU A 114 13.15 20.18 -33.28
N ASN A 115 13.05 19.77 -32.02
CA ASN A 115 11.87 20.00 -31.17
C ASN A 115 11.50 21.48 -31.01
N LYS A 116 12.48 22.39 -31.04
CA LYS A 116 12.23 23.83 -30.93
C LYS A 116 11.42 24.41 -32.10
N ASN A 117 11.24 23.65 -33.19
CA ASN A 117 10.37 24.04 -34.31
C ASN A 117 8.87 23.77 -34.04
N CYS A 118 8.53 22.99 -33.00
CA CYS A 118 7.18 22.46 -32.79
C CYS A 118 6.36 23.17 -31.71
N GLY A 119 6.93 24.16 -31.00
CA GLY A 119 6.27 24.83 -29.87
C GLY A 119 6.23 23.95 -28.61
N SER A 120 5.53 24.41 -27.58
CA SER A 120 5.54 23.77 -26.24
C SER A 120 4.62 22.54 -26.10
N GLY A 121 3.74 22.29 -27.08
CA GLY A 121 2.78 21.19 -27.04
C GLY A 121 3.11 20.02 -27.97
N ALA A 122 4.24 20.06 -28.66
CA ALA A 122 4.62 19.07 -29.66
C ALA A 122 6.14 18.84 -29.67
N PHE A 123 6.54 17.66 -30.14
CA PHE A 123 7.92 17.30 -30.38
C PHE A 123 8.16 17.07 -31.88
N CYS A 124 9.41 17.18 -32.30
CA CYS A 124 9.80 16.86 -33.66
C CYS A 124 10.05 15.37 -33.77
N ASP A 125 9.18 14.68 -34.50
CA ASP A 125 9.46 13.31 -34.88
C ASP A 125 10.48 13.32 -36.02
N THR A 126 11.76 13.18 -35.66
CA THR A 126 12.89 13.18 -36.61
C THR A 126 12.77 12.10 -37.67
N CYS A 127 11.94 11.10 -37.41
CA CYS A 127 11.71 9.98 -38.31
C CYS A 127 10.84 10.37 -39.51
N THR A 128 9.87 11.25 -39.28
CA THR A 128 8.95 11.73 -40.32
C THR A 128 9.28 13.17 -40.76
N GLY A 129 10.01 13.93 -39.94
CA GLY A 129 10.29 15.35 -40.17
C GLY A 129 9.10 16.26 -39.85
N TYR A 130 8.13 15.79 -39.08
CA TYR A 130 6.93 16.56 -38.70
C TYR A 130 6.77 16.65 -37.19
N CYS A 131 6.16 17.75 -36.76
CA CYS A 131 5.75 17.95 -35.39
C CYS A 131 4.58 17.03 -35.02
N LYS A 132 4.70 16.32 -33.90
CA LYS A 132 3.64 15.49 -33.32
C LYS A 132 3.29 15.97 -31.91
N PRO A 133 2.03 15.86 -31.47
CA PRO A 133 1.64 16.19 -30.10
C PRO A 133 2.48 15.43 -29.07
N LEU A 134 2.78 16.07 -27.94
CA LEU A 134 3.37 15.39 -26.79
C LEU A 134 2.40 14.35 -26.23
N LYS A 135 2.97 13.26 -25.71
CA LYS A 135 2.26 12.09 -25.20
C LYS A 135 1.99 12.21 -23.71
N MET A 136 0.78 11.83 -23.31
CA MET A 136 0.31 11.76 -21.93
C MET A 136 0.94 10.57 -21.20
N PRO A 137 0.86 10.53 -19.85
CA PRO A 137 1.23 9.34 -19.09
C PRO A 137 0.55 8.08 -19.63
N CYS A 138 1.28 6.98 -19.64
CA CYS A 138 0.83 5.68 -20.15
C CYS A 138 0.65 5.53 -21.66
N GLU A 139 0.89 6.57 -22.46
CA GLU A 139 1.00 6.41 -23.91
C GLU A 139 2.37 5.82 -24.28
N LEU A 140 2.39 4.95 -25.31
CA LEU A 140 3.62 4.32 -25.79
C LEU A 140 4.60 5.35 -26.35
N CYS A 141 5.87 5.26 -26.01
CA CYS A 141 6.93 6.16 -26.48
C CYS A 141 8.20 5.40 -26.83
N ASN A 142 9.09 6.02 -27.59
CA ASN A 142 10.44 5.50 -27.84
C ASN A 142 11.50 6.38 -27.19
N ASP A 143 11.25 7.68 -27.07
CA ASP A 143 12.16 8.67 -26.49
C ASP A 143 11.47 9.55 -25.44
N ASP A 144 12.24 10.04 -24.47
CA ASP A 144 11.78 10.92 -23.39
C ASP A 144 11.16 12.20 -23.95
N VAL A 145 11.66 12.68 -25.10
CA VAL A 145 11.16 13.91 -25.72
C VAL A 145 9.74 13.81 -26.26
N GLU A 146 9.22 12.59 -26.39
CA GLU A 146 7.83 12.37 -26.78
C GLU A 146 6.87 12.70 -25.63
N CYS A 147 7.33 12.72 -24.38
CA CYS A 147 6.49 12.77 -23.20
C CYS A 147 6.19 14.20 -22.74
N GLN A 148 4.95 14.41 -22.30
CA GLN A 148 4.49 15.73 -21.86
C GLN A 148 5.10 16.13 -20.51
N GLY A 149 5.69 17.33 -20.46
CA GLY A 149 6.17 17.94 -19.23
C GLY A 149 7.70 17.93 -19.07
N THR A 150 8.24 18.93 -18.38
CA THR A 150 9.68 19.01 -18.13
C THR A 150 10.12 17.93 -17.15
N GLY A 151 11.06 17.09 -17.57
CA GLY A 151 11.58 15.98 -16.75
C GLY A 151 10.72 14.72 -16.80
N SER A 152 9.66 14.71 -17.61
CA SER A 152 8.94 13.50 -17.99
C SER A 152 9.81 12.65 -18.90
N ILE A 153 9.73 11.33 -18.76
CA ILE A 153 10.60 10.41 -19.47
C ILE A 153 9.82 9.20 -20.00
N CYS A 154 10.45 8.49 -20.92
CA CYS A 154 9.95 7.27 -21.51
C CYS A 154 10.59 6.06 -20.82
N TYR A 155 9.84 5.34 -19.98
CA TYR A 155 10.37 4.24 -19.16
C TYR A 155 9.72 2.90 -19.50
N ASP A 156 10.44 1.80 -19.20
CA ASP A 156 9.92 0.44 -19.32
C ASP A 156 8.92 0.15 -18.19
N LEU A 157 7.68 -0.17 -18.55
CA LEU A 157 6.68 -0.62 -17.58
C LEU A 157 6.75 -2.15 -17.43
N ALA A 158 6.57 -2.64 -16.20
CA ALA A 158 6.65 -4.08 -15.91
C ALA A 158 5.63 -4.92 -16.67
N SER A 159 4.47 -4.36 -17.01
CA SER A 159 3.45 -5.00 -17.85
C SER A 159 3.86 -5.15 -19.33
N GLY A 160 5.00 -4.59 -19.72
CA GLY A 160 5.54 -4.61 -21.07
C GLY A 160 5.33 -3.29 -21.81
N GLY A 161 6.34 -2.92 -22.61
CA GLY A 161 6.36 -1.69 -23.41
C GLY A 161 7.00 -0.50 -22.69
N ARG A 162 7.43 0.48 -23.48
CA ARG A 162 7.90 1.78 -22.98
C ARG A 162 6.78 2.79 -23.04
N VAL A 163 6.51 3.45 -21.93
CA VAL A 163 5.41 4.41 -21.78
C VAL A 163 5.90 5.71 -21.19
N CYS A 164 5.19 6.79 -21.50
CA CYS A 164 5.47 8.09 -20.92
C CYS A 164 5.12 8.13 -19.43
N GLY A 165 6.01 8.68 -18.63
CA GLY A 165 5.75 9.16 -17.28
C GLY A 165 5.40 10.65 -17.27
N LEU A 166 4.98 11.15 -16.12
CA LEU A 166 4.90 12.59 -15.83
C LEU A 166 5.77 12.92 -14.64
N ALA A 167 6.68 13.87 -14.79
CA ALA A 167 7.50 14.32 -13.66
C ALA A 167 6.63 14.85 -12.51
N CYS A 168 6.94 14.45 -11.29
CA CYS A 168 6.18 14.82 -10.10
C CYS A 168 7.10 15.13 -8.91
N LEU A 169 6.58 15.92 -7.97
CA LEU A 169 7.24 16.18 -6.67
C LEU A 169 6.61 15.35 -5.54
N SER A 170 5.31 15.07 -5.65
CA SER A 170 4.51 14.25 -4.72
C SER A 170 3.29 13.68 -5.43
N ASP A 171 2.57 12.77 -4.78
CA ASP A 171 1.36 12.13 -5.33
C ASP A 171 0.27 13.11 -5.74
N ILE A 172 0.20 14.29 -5.12
CA ILE A 172 -0.76 15.35 -5.45
C ILE A 172 -0.57 15.86 -6.89
N GLY A 173 0.65 15.79 -7.43
CA GLY A 173 0.95 16.21 -8.80
C GLY A 173 0.59 15.17 -9.86
N CYS A 174 0.14 13.98 -9.45
CA CYS A 174 -0.17 12.89 -10.35
C CYS A 174 -1.67 12.78 -10.65
N PRO A 175 -2.06 12.36 -11.86
CA PRO A 175 -3.45 12.03 -12.16
C PRO A 175 -3.97 10.92 -11.23
N ALA A 176 -5.30 10.82 -11.09
CA ALA A 176 -5.92 9.74 -10.33
C ALA A 176 -5.47 8.35 -10.83
N GLY A 177 -5.18 7.44 -9.89
CA GLY A 177 -4.58 6.14 -10.18
C GLY A 177 -3.05 6.14 -10.31
N TYR A 178 -2.36 7.27 -10.27
CA TYR A 178 -0.89 7.28 -10.36
C TYR A 178 -0.25 7.61 -9.01
N ALA A 179 0.92 7.06 -8.74
CA ALA A 179 1.78 7.39 -7.60
C ALA A 179 3.07 8.05 -8.08
N CYS A 180 3.59 8.98 -7.28
CA CYS A 180 4.82 9.70 -7.54
C CYS A 180 6.01 8.93 -6.97
N ILE A 181 6.63 8.08 -7.80
CA ILE A 181 7.67 7.15 -7.37
C ILE A 181 9.01 7.45 -8.05
N ASP A 182 10.10 7.05 -7.38
CA ASP A 182 11.44 7.05 -7.95
C ASP A 182 11.54 5.92 -8.98
N VAL A 183 11.78 6.27 -10.25
CA VAL A 183 12.01 5.30 -11.33
C VAL A 183 13.52 5.10 -11.50
N ALA A 184 13.96 3.84 -11.54
CA ALA A 184 15.38 3.53 -11.63
C ALA A 184 16.02 4.14 -12.89
N GLY A 185 17.14 4.84 -12.71
CA GLY A 185 17.87 5.51 -13.80
C GLY A 185 17.36 6.92 -14.14
N VAL A 186 16.36 7.42 -13.41
CA VAL A 186 15.71 8.71 -13.68
C VAL A 186 16.03 9.70 -12.56
N LYS A 187 16.31 10.95 -12.91
CA LYS A 187 16.68 11.99 -11.93
C LYS A 187 15.47 12.60 -11.20
N SER A 188 14.29 12.50 -11.80
CA SER A 188 13.02 13.02 -11.29
C SER A 188 12.06 11.86 -11.03
N LYS A 189 11.28 11.97 -9.95
CA LYS A 189 10.15 11.07 -9.71
C LYS A 189 9.14 11.17 -10.84
N GLN A 190 8.49 10.06 -11.14
CA GLN A 190 7.50 9.96 -12.20
C GLN A 190 6.16 9.48 -11.63
N CYS A 191 5.07 9.97 -12.20
CA CYS A 191 3.75 9.41 -12.02
C CYS A 191 3.69 8.06 -12.73
N VAL A 192 3.59 6.99 -11.95
CA VAL A 192 3.50 5.61 -12.43
C VAL A 192 2.14 5.04 -12.00
N PRO A 193 1.45 4.25 -12.85
CA PRO A 193 0.23 3.56 -12.46
C PRO A 193 0.40 2.80 -11.15
N LYS A 194 -0.49 3.02 -10.18
CA LYS A 194 -0.44 2.31 -8.89
C LYS A 194 -0.61 0.80 -9.07
N SER A 195 -1.44 0.40 -10.03
CA SER A 195 -1.61 -1.00 -10.44
C SER A 195 -0.40 -1.63 -11.14
N GLY A 196 0.59 -0.83 -11.55
CA GLY A 196 1.66 -1.26 -12.45
C GLY A 196 1.23 -1.50 -13.90
N SER A 197 -0.01 -1.14 -14.27
CA SER A 197 -0.57 -1.33 -15.61
C SER A 197 -1.25 -0.05 -16.14
N CYS A 198 -0.94 0.31 -17.38
CA CYS A 198 -1.57 1.43 -18.07
C CYS A 198 -3.02 1.18 -18.49
N ALA A 199 -3.47 -0.08 -18.52
CA ALA A 199 -4.87 -0.40 -18.85
C ALA A 199 -5.82 -0.04 -17.71
N GLN A 200 -5.32 -0.02 -16.47
CA GLN A 200 -6.08 0.25 -15.25
C GLN A 200 -5.20 1.05 -14.30
N PRO A 201 -4.95 2.35 -14.57
CA PRO A 201 -3.99 3.10 -13.78
C PRO A 201 -4.36 3.12 -12.28
N GLY A 202 -5.65 3.27 -11.97
CA GLY A 202 -6.23 3.02 -10.65
C GLY A 202 -6.70 1.58 -10.48
N GLU A 203 -6.44 0.99 -9.32
CA GLU A 203 -6.60 -0.44 -9.02
C GLU A 203 -8.06 -0.90 -8.93
N CYS A 204 -9.03 0.02 -8.82
CA CYS A 204 -10.43 -0.33 -8.65
C CYS A 204 -11.39 0.82 -8.99
N THR A 205 -12.60 0.43 -9.37
CA THR A 205 -13.83 1.23 -9.47
C THR A 205 -14.90 0.78 -8.48
N GLU A 206 -14.70 -0.37 -7.83
CA GLU A 206 -15.60 -1.00 -6.86
C GLU A 206 -14.82 -1.99 -5.98
N ASP A 207 -15.30 -2.25 -4.76
CA ASP A 207 -14.59 -3.07 -3.77
C ASP A 207 -14.26 -4.48 -4.25
N LYS A 208 -15.10 -5.07 -5.11
CA LYS A 208 -14.91 -6.44 -5.59
C LYS A 208 -13.66 -6.62 -6.46
N GLN A 209 -13.07 -5.52 -6.94
CA GLN A 209 -11.80 -5.54 -7.67
C GLN A 209 -10.59 -5.54 -6.73
N CYS A 210 -10.81 -5.28 -5.45
CA CYS A 210 -9.77 -5.25 -4.45
C CYS A 210 -9.57 -6.62 -3.78
N PRO A 211 -8.30 -7.04 -3.59
CA PRO A 211 -8.03 -8.23 -2.81
C PRO A 211 -8.44 -7.97 -1.36
N PHE A 212 -9.17 -8.92 -0.77
CA PHE A 212 -9.54 -8.87 0.63
C PHE A 212 -8.29 -8.71 1.54
N PRO A 213 -8.25 -7.80 2.55
CA PRO A 213 -9.36 -7.00 3.12
C PRO A 213 -9.48 -5.57 2.58
N LEU A 214 -8.95 -5.27 1.39
CA LEU A 214 -8.93 -3.91 0.86
C LEU A 214 -10.29 -3.54 0.26
N VAL A 215 -10.65 -2.26 0.36
CA VAL A 215 -11.82 -1.65 -0.28
C VAL A 215 -11.36 -0.64 -1.32
N CYS A 216 -12.24 -0.32 -2.27
CA CYS A 216 -11.93 0.68 -3.27
C CYS A 216 -12.07 2.07 -2.69
N ASN A 217 -10.98 2.82 -2.59
CA ASN A 217 -11.09 4.23 -2.23
C ASN A 217 -11.65 5.01 -3.41
N ASP A 218 -12.93 5.37 -3.37
CA ASP A 218 -13.62 6.06 -4.47
C ASP A 218 -12.91 7.34 -4.91
N SER A 219 -12.31 8.09 -3.98
CA SER A 219 -11.60 9.33 -4.30
C SER A 219 -10.27 9.11 -5.02
N GLN A 220 -9.60 7.99 -4.75
CA GLN A 220 -8.25 7.71 -5.26
C GLN A 220 -8.23 6.62 -6.34
N GLN A 221 -9.35 5.91 -6.51
CA GLN A 221 -9.54 4.75 -7.39
C GLN A 221 -8.44 3.70 -7.18
N VAL A 222 -8.13 3.40 -5.91
CA VAL A 222 -7.14 2.38 -5.53
C VAL A 222 -7.61 1.54 -4.36
N CYS A 223 -7.08 0.33 -4.28
CA CYS A 223 -7.40 -0.59 -3.21
C CYS A 223 -6.64 -0.16 -1.95
N ALA A 224 -7.36 0.30 -0.95
CA ALA A 224 -6.83 0.75 0.32
C ALA A 224 -7.37 -0.11 1.46
N ALA A 225 -6.66 -0.13 2.59
CA ALA A 225 -7.25 -0.68 3.81
C ALA A 225 -8.49 0.17 4.16
N GLY A 226 -9.64 -0.49 4.30
CA GLY A 226 -10.85 0.15 4.78
C GLY A 226 -10.73 0.56 6.25
N CYS A 227 -11.76 1.20 6.76
CA CYS A 227 -11.90 1.41 8.20
C CYS A 227 -12.20 0.07 8.90
N PRO A 228 -11.54 -0.26 10.03
CA PRO A 228 -11.91 -1.40 10.86
C PRO A 228 -13.06 -1.09 11.84
N ASP A 229 -13.25 0.18 12.19
CA ASP A 229 -14.24 0.69 13.15
C ASP A 229 -14.49 2.19 12.95
N ASP A 230 -15.50 2.74 13.63
CA ASP A 230 -15.88 4.15 13.54
C ASP A 230 -14.76 5.10 13.99
N ASP A 231 -13.95 4.70 14.98
CA ASP A 231 -12.83 5.50 15.49
C ASP A 231 -11.71 5.69 14.45
N SER A 232 -11.67 4.83 13.44
CA SER A 232 -10.72 4.93 12.32
C SER A 232 -11.16 5.95 11.26
N CYS A 233 -12.40 6.44 11.33
CA CYS A 233 -12.93 7.44 10.43
C CYS A 233 -12.70 8.87 10.95
N ALA A 234 -12.47 9.81 10.02
CA ALA A 234 -12.22 11.20 10.39
C ALA A 234 -13.54 11.94 10.66
N GLY A 235 -13.59 12.70 11.76
CA GLY A 235 -14.74 13.53 12.10
C GLY A 235 -15.92 12.70 12.61
N ASP A 236 -17.14 13.08 12.19
CA ASP A 236 -18.38 12.42 12.60
C ASP A 236 -18.80 11.29 11.62
N LEU A 237 -17.84 10.77 10.83
CA LEU A 237 -18.07 9.66 9.90
C LEU A 237 -18.12 8.32 10.64
N VAL A 238 -18.88 7.37 10.10
CA VAL A 238 -18.97 6.00 10.61
C VAL A 238 -18.40 5.02 9.60
N CYS A 239 -17.93 3.87 10.08
CA CYS A 239 -17.37 2.82 9.27
C CYS A 239 -18.45 1.83 8.81
N GLN A 240 -18.93 2.00 7.57
CA GLN A 240 -19.94 1.12 6.99
C GLN A 240 -19.35 0.34 5.81
N GLY A 241 -19.33 -0.98 5.92
CA GLY A 241 -18.81 -1.85 4.84
C GLY A 241 -17.33 -1.64 4.52
N GLY A 242 -16.54 -1.13 5.47
CA GLY A 242 -15.12 -0.77 5.27
C GLY A 242 -14.90 0.65 4.73
N HIS A 243 -15.97 1.42 4.50
CA HIS A 243 -15.91 2.81 4.04
C HIS A 243 -16.29 3.79 5.15
N CYS A 244 -15.58 4.91 5.22
CA CYS A 244 -15.98 6.03 6.08
C CYS A 244 -17.07 6.83 5.37
N VAL A 245 -18.30 6.69 5.83
CA VAL A 245 -19.49 7.33 5.27
C VAL A 245 -20.17 8.23 6.29
N GLN A 246 -21.04 9.12 5.83
CA GLN A 246 -21.88 9.90 6.72
C GLN A 246 -22.81 8.95 7.50
N PRO A 247 -23.09 9.21 8.78
CA PRO A 247 -24.01 8.38 9.54
C PRO A 247 -25.45 8.56 9.03
N CYS A 248 -26.24 7.50 9.14
CA CYS A 248 -27.60 7.47 8.61
C CYS A 248 -28.67 8.11 9.50
N ASP A 249 -28.28 8.59 10.69
CA ASP A 249 -29.17 9.29 11.61
C ASP A 249 -29.41 10.75 11.16
N ASP A 250 -28.59 11.24 10.23
CA ASP A 250 -28.87 12.44 9.46
C ASP A 250 -29.97 12.17 8.42
N ALA A 251 -31.04 12.95 8.48
CA ALA A 251 -32.15 12.88 7.53
C ALA A 251 -31.74 13.15 6.07
N THR A 252 -30.57 13.75 5.84
CA THR A 252 -29.99 13.99 4.52
C THR A 252 -29.23 12.80 3.95
N ASN A 253 -28.94 11.78 4.77
CA ASN A 253 -28.26 10.55 4.37
C ASN A 253 -29.01 9.28 4.83
N PRO A 254 -30.30 9.10 4.44
CA PRO A 254 -31.07 7.94 4.87
C PRO A 254 -30.53 6.65 4.24
N CYS A 255 -30.67 5.54 4.97
CA CYS A 255 -30.34 4.23 4.43
C CYS A 255 -31.17 3.89 3.19
N GLU A 256 -30.52 3.29 2.19
CA GLU A 256 -31.18 2.89 0.96
C GLU A 256 -32.01 1.60 1.13
N ASN A 257 -32.99 1.40 0.25
CA ASN A 257 -33.61 0.09 -0.02
C ASN A 257 -34.04 -0.73 1.22
N GLY A 258 -34.90 -0.17 2.07
CA GLY A 258 -35.53 -0.91 3.18
C GLY A 258 -34.57 -1.30 4.31
N GLN A 259 -33.34 -0.81 4.27
CA GLN A 259 -32.43 -0.81 5.40
C GLN A 259 -32.96 0.09 6.52
N GLN A 260 -32.59 -0.23 7.75
CA GLN A 260 -32.87 0.59 8.92
C GLN A 260 -31.57 1.22 9.40
N CYS A 261 -31.69 2.42 9.97
CA CYS A 261 -30.58 3.08 10.62
C CYS A 261 -30.52 2.69 12.10
N ASN A 262 -29.37 2.24 12.59
CA ASN A 262 -29.13 1.97 14.01
C ASN A 262 -27.73 2.45 14.37
N ALA A 263 -27.66 3.37 15.33
CA ALA A 263 -26.41 3.97 15.80
C ALA A 263 -25.57 4.59 14.67
N GLY A 264 -26.20 5.21 13.67
CA GLY A 264 -25.50 5.81 12.53
C GLY A 264 -25.17 4.82 11.40
N HIS A 265 -25.39 3.51 11.59
CA HIS A 265 -25.13 2.48 10.60
C HIS A 265 -26.39 1.97 9.90
N CYS A 266 -26.32 1.78 8.59
CA CYS A 266 -27.37 1.14 7.82
C CYS A 266 -27.26 -0.38 7.87
N PHE A 267 -28.34 -1.04 8.27
CA PHE A 267 -28.42 -2.50 8.31
C PHE A 267 -29.70 -2.99 7.66
N VAL A 268 -29.66 -4.17 7.04
CA VAL A 268 -30.88 -4.84 6.56
C VAL A 268 -31.55 -5.53 7.75
N PRO A 269 -32.83 -5.23 8.08
CA PRO A 269 -33.50 -5.86 9.22
C PRO A 269 -33.57 -7.38 9.08
N GLY A 270 -32.84 -8.09 9.95
CA GLY A 270 -32.73 -9.56 9.90
C GLY A 270 -31.87 -10.07 8.73
N GLY A 271 -30.99 -9.23 8.18
CA GLY A 271 -30.18 -9.52 7.02
C GLY A 271 -28.76 -8.97 7.09
N CYS A 272 -28.09 -8.92 5.94
CA CYS A 272 -26.73 -8.43 5.75
C CYS A 272 -26.52 -7.97 4.30
N VAL A 273 -25.51 -7.14 4.08
CA VAL A 273 -25.02 -6.70 2.76
C VAL A 273 -23.62 -7.29 2.49
N SER A 274 -22.82 -7.45 3.54
CA SER A 274 -21.46 -7.99 3.48
C SER A 274 -21.18 -8.91 4.68
N GLY A 275 -20.07 -9.67 4.63
CA GLY A 275 -19.64 -10.50 5.76
C GLY A 275 -19.35 -9.71 7.04
N LEU A 276 -19.09 -8.39 6.93
CA LEU A 276 -18.92 -7.50 8.09
C LEU A 276 -20.19 -7.41 8.94
N ASP A 277 -21.37 -7.45 8.29
CA ASP A 277 -22.67 -7.28 8.95
C ASP A 277 -23.10 -8.50 9.78
N CYS A 278 -22.34 -9.60 9.72
CA CYS A 278 -22.68 -10.86 10.37
C CYS A 278 -21.88 -11.07 11.65
N PRO A 279 -22.23 -10.48 12.81
CA PRO A 279 -21.36 -10.36 13.98
C PRO A 279 -20.85 -11.70 14.54
N ASP A 280 -21.63 -12.76 14.36
CA ASP A 280 -21.31 -14.09 14.86
C ASP A 280 -20.13 -14.73 14.09
N LYS A 281 -19.29 -15.45 14.83
CA LYS A 281 -18.19 -16.22 14.23
C LYS A 281 -18.74 -17.33 13.34
N GLU A 282 -17.99 -17.68 12.30
CA GLU A 282 -18.38 -18.74 11.36
C GLU A 282 -19.74 -18.45 10.71
N THR A 283 -19.96 -17.17 10.36
CA THR A 283 -21.11 -16.75 9.57
C THR A 283 -20.66 -15.82 8.45
N TYR A 284 -21.33 -15.92 7.30
CA TYR A 284 -21.10 -15.06 6.14
C TYR A 284 -22.42 -14.50 5.64
N CYS A 285 -22.35 -13.44 4.84
CA CYS A 285 -23.54 -12.89 4.20
C CYS A 285 -23.85 -13.62 2.90
N ASP A 286 -24.98 -14.35 2.85
CA ASP A 286 -25.44 -14.93 1.59
C ASP A 286 -26.02 -13.82 0.69
N PRO A 287 -25.41 -13.54 -0.48
CA PRO A 287 -25.85 -12.47 -1.37
C PRO A 287 -27.25 -12.72 -1.97
N THR A 288 -27.73 -13.98 -1.98
CA THR A 288 -29.04 -14.33 -2.56
C THR A 288 -30.18 -14.02 -1.59
N SER A 289 -29.99 -14.38 -0.32
CA SER A 289 -31.01 -14.20 0.71
C SER A 289 -30.83 -12.91 1.52
N SER A 290 -29.68 -12.24 1.38
CA SER A 290 -29.24 -11.11 2.19
C SER A 290 -29.33 -11.43 3.68
N LYS A 291 -28.90 -12.63 4.09
CA LYS A 291 -28.94 -13.12 5.47
C LYS A 291 -27.60 -13.70 5.90
N CYS A 292 -27.29 -13.50 7.17
CA CYS A 292 -26.17 -14.17 7.80
C CYS A 292 -26.48 -15.65 7.93
N VAL A 293 -25.67 -16.47 7.27
CA VAL A 293 -25.80 -17.93 7.25
C VAL A 293 -24.55 -18.55 7.85
N SER A 294 -24.71 -19.69 8.52
CA SER A 294 -23.58 -20.41 9.12
C SER A 294 -22.62 -20.94 8.05
N GLY A 295 -21.33 -20.86 8.33
CA GLY A 295 -20.24 -21.26 7.44
C GLY A 295 -19.35 -20.09 7.06
N CYS A 296 -18.66 -20.21 5.94
CA CYS A 296 -17.79 -19.17 5.41
C CYS A 296 -17.75 -19.25 3.87
N LEU A 297 -17.42 -18.15 3.22
CA LEU A 297 -17.00 -18.10 1.81
C LEU A 297 -15.52 -17.72 1.69
N VAL A 298 -15.03 -16.92 2.65
CA VAL A 298 -13.64 -16.49 2.75
C VAL A 298 -13.16 -16.59 4.20
N ASP A 299 -11.84 -16.59 4.42
CA ASP A 299 -11.23 -16.69 5.75
C ASP A 299 -11.78 -15.66 6.75
N PHE A 300 -12.17 -14.49 6.27
CA PHE A 300 -12.71 -13.41 7.09
C PHE A 300 -13.99 -13.79 7.84
N ASP A 301 -14.87 -14.58 7.20
CA ASP A 301 -16.14 -15.02 7.77
C ASP A 301 -15.94 -15.91 9.02
N CYS A 302 -14.74 -16.47 9.17
CA CYS A 302 -14.37 -17.23 10.37
C CYS A 302 -14.17 -16.34 11.59
N LYS A 303 -13.93 -15.03 11.42
CA LYS A 303 -13.72 -14.04 12.49
C LYS A 303 -12.70 -14.49 13.53
N GLN A 304 -11.74 -15.28 13.07
CA GLN A 304 -10.64 -15.85 13.83
C GLN A 304 -9.45 -15.93 12.89
N THR A 305 -8.39 -15.18 13.20
CA THR A 305 -7.17 -15.12 12.39
C THR A 305 -6.51 -16.49 12.22
N SER A 306 -6.70 -17.39 13.18
CA SER A 306 -6.22 -18.77 13.17
C SER A 306 -7.04 -19.74 12.34
N LYS A 307 -8.16 -19.32 11.73
CA LYS A 307 -9.02 -20.18 10.90
C LYS A 307 -9.10 -19.72 9.44
N ALA A 308 -9.13 -20.68 8.52
CA ALA A 308 -9.35 -20.50 7.09
C ALA A 308 -10.68 -21.09 6.67
N CYS A 309 -11.26 -20.51 5.63
CA CYS A 309 -12.44 -21.07 5.00
C CYS A 309 -12.05 -22.17 4.00
N VAL A 310 -12.38 -23.41 4.33
CA VAL A 310 -12.15 -24.58 3.46
C VAL A 310 -13.45 -25.34 3.30
N ASP A 311 -13.92 -25.47 2.06
CA ASP A 311 -15.18 -26.15 1.71
C ASP A 311 -16.39 -25.65 2.51
N GLY A 312 -16.46 -24.32 2.70
CA GLY A 312 -17.55 -23.66 3.44
C GLY A 312 -17.48 -23.83 4.97
N ARG A 313 -16.36 -24.31 5.50
CA ARG A 313 -16.14 -24.52 6.93
C ARG A 313 -14.88 -23.82 7.41
N CYS A 314 -14.98 -23.23 8.60
CA CYS A 314 -13.83 -22.64 9.27
C CYS A 314 -12.96 -23.72 9.92
N VAL A 315 -11.86 -24.05 9.28
CA VAL A 315 -10.86 -24.99 9.78
C VAL A 315 -9.64 -24.24 10.29
N ASP A 316 -8.86 -24.84 11.17
CA ASP A 316 -7.61 -24.21 11.62
C ASP A 316 -6.66 -24.03 10.42
N LYS A 317 -6.09 -22.84 10.25
CA LYS A 317 -5.07 -22.57 9.23
C LYS A 317 -3.86 -23.45 9.51
N PRO A 318 -3.30 -24.13 8.49
CA PRO A 318 -1.95 -24.63 8.63
C PRO A 318 -1.03 -23.43 8.82
N CYS A 319 -0.23 -23.43 9.88
CA CYS A 319 0.84 -22.45 10.05
C CYS A 319 2.07 -22.96 9.27
N PRO A 320 2.66 -22.15 8.37
CA PRO A 320 3.96 -22.46 7.78
C PRO A 320 5.14 -22.01 8.67
N GLY A 321 4.86 -21.26 9.73
CA GLY A 321 5.84 -20.80 10.71
C GLY A 321 5.18 -20.06 11.87
N ASN A 322 5.95 -19.73 12.91
CA ASN A 322 5.44 -19.12 14.14
C ASN A 322 4.80 -17.75 13.87
N TYR A 323 5.25 -17.04 12.83
CA TYR A 323 4.73 -15.73 12.45
C TYR A 323 3.25 -15.71 12.03
N TYR A 324 2.65 -16.87 11.78
CA TYR A 324 1.21 -17.03 11.53
C TYR A 324 0.37 -17.29 12.79
N CYS A 325 1.00 -17.51 13.94
CA CYS A 325 0.31 -17.86 15.18
C CYS A 325 0.00 -16.63 16.05
N ALA A 326 -0.83 -16.79 17.08
CA ALA A 326 -1.09 -15.73 18.04
C ALA A 326 0.15 -15.48 18.92
N PHE A 327 0.16 -14.34 19.61
CA PHE A 327 1.26 -13.99 20.52
C PHE A 327 1.51 -15.12 21.55
N GLY A 328 2.75 -15.58 21.67
CA GLY A 328 3.13 -16.64 22.60
C GLY A 328 2.89 -18.07 22.10
N GLU A 329 2.40 -18.26 20.88
CA GLU A 329 2.25 -19.56 20.25
C GLU A 329 3.43 -19.91 19.33
N VAL A 330 3.61 -21.21 19.09
CA VAL A 330 4.54 -21.77 18.10
C VAL A 330 3.77 -22.59 17.08
N CYS A 331 4.28 -22.61 15.85
CA CYS A 331 3.78 -23.48 14.82
C CYS A 331 4.39 -24.87 14.97
N SER A 332 3.56 -25.88 15.25
CA SER A 332 3.99 -27.26 15.32
C SER A 332 4.28 -27.81 13.92
N ALA A 333 5.55 -28.10 13.64
CA ALA A 333 5.97 -28.70 12.36
C ALA A 333 5.30 -30.07 12.08
N THR A 334 4.78 -30.74 13.11
CA THR A 334 4.12 -32.04 12.97
C THR A 334 2.65 -31.92 12.61
N THR A 335 1.93 -31.02 13.28
CA THR A 335 0.47 -30.86 13.10
C THR A 335 0.12 -29.77 12.11
N GLY A 336 1.07 -28.87 11.82
CA GLY A 336 0.83 -27.62 11.10
C GLY A 336 -0.08 -26.67 11.88
N LYS A 337 -0.25 -26.85 13.20
CA LYS A 337 -1.14 -26.01 14.02
C LYS A 337 -0.36 -25.11 14.95
N CYS A 338 -0.95 -23.96 15.25
CA CYS A 338 -0.49 -23.10 16.32
C CYS A 338 -0.83 -23.72 17.67
N GLU A 339 0.17 -23.84 18.52
CA GLU A 339 0.10 -24.42 19.86
C GLU A 339 0.78 -23.46 20.85
N ASP A 340 0.29 -23.40 22.09
CA ASP A 340 0.92 -22.59 23.14
C ASP A 340 2.41 -22.97 23.30
N ALA A 341 3.28 -21.96 23.34
CA ALA A 341 4.70 -22.22 23.54
C ALA A 341 4.96 -22.80 24.93
N VAL A 342 5.66 -23.94 24.97
CA VAL A 342 6.06 -24.57 26.23
C VAL A 342 7.29 -23.87 26.78
N GLY A 343 7.13 -23.15 27.89
CA GLY A 343 8.24 -22.55 28.62
C GLY A 343 7.82 -21.38 29.49
N PRO A 344 8.68 -20.96 30.43
CA PRO A 344 8.38 -19.85 31.33
C PRO A 344 8.61 -18.48 30.66
N TYR A 345 8.18 -18.28 29.41
CA TYR A 345 8.45 -17.04 28.67
C TYR A 345 7.93 -15.81 29.42
N CYS A 346 8.83 -14.90 29.81
CA CYS A 346 8.51 -13.72 30.63
C CYS A 346 7.82 -14.02 31.96
N ALA A 347 7.91 -15.25 32.49
CA ALA A 347 7.50 -15.51 33.87
C ALA A 347 8.41 -14.70 34.80
N THR A 348 7.85 -14.17 35.90
CA THR A 348 8.66 -13.52 36.92
C THR A 348 9.56 -14.53 37.62
N CYS A 349 10.78 -14.12 37.94
CA CYS A 349 11.77 -14.96 38.60
C CYS A 349 12.54 -14.17 39.66
N ASP A 350 13.36 -14.87 40.44
CA ASP A 350 14.28 -14.27 41.40
C ASP A 350 15.69 -14.72 41.01
N GLN A 351 16.57 -13.78 40.66
CA GLN A 351 17.94 -14.10 40.24
C GLN A 351 18.73 -14.90 41.30
N GLN A 352 18.40 -14.74 42.59
CA GLN A 352 19.07 -15.44 43.69
C GLN A 352 18.54 -16.87 43.87
N ASN A 353 17.29 -17.12 43.46
CA ASN A 353 16.62 -18.40 43.67
C ASN A 353 15.73 -18.78 42.47
N ASP A 354 16.35 -18.83 41.30
CA ASP A 354 15.62 -19.09 40.06
C ASP A 354 15.34 -20.59 39.89
N THR A 355 14.24 -21.06 40.47
CA THR A 355 13.65 -22.39 40.16
C THR A 355 12.60 -22.33 39.07
N VAL A 356 12.12 -21.13 38.72
CA VAL A 356 11.00 -20.93 37.78
C VAL A 356 11.47 -21.01 36.34
N CYS A 357 12.61 -20.39 36.01
CA CYS A 357 13.16 -20.47 34.66
C CYS A 357 13.89 -21.80 34.44
N LYS A 358 14.50 -22.37 35.50
CA LYS A 358 15.34 -23.58 35.43
C LYS A 358 14.52 -24.88 35.36
N SER A 359 13.95 -25.15 34.20
CA SER A 359 13.45 -26.49 33.88
C SER A 359 14.62 -27.45 33.61
N PRO A 360 14.58 -28.71 34.08
CA PRO A 360 15.64 -29.69 33.83
C PRO A 360 15.97 -29.81 32.34
N GLY A 361 17.24 -29.65 31.97
CA GLY A 361 17.71 -29.75 30.58
C GLY A 361 17.53 -28.48 29.73
N THR A 362 17.00 -27.39 30.30
CA THR A 362 16.88 -26.10 29.60
C THR A 362 17.99 -25.14 30.03
N GLN A 363 18.42 -24.24 29.14
CA GLN A 363 19.39 -23.18 29.44
C GLN A 363 18.72 -21.80 29.61
N ASN A 364 17.49 -21.80 30.13
CA ASN A 364 16.74 -20.58 30.39
C ASN A 364 17.46 -19.72 31.45
N LEU A 365 17.23 -18.42 31.40
CA LEU A 365 17.91 -17.43 32.25
C LEU A 365 16.88 -16.57 32.97
N CYS A 366 17.08 -16.34 34.26
CA CYS A 366 16.43 -15.24 34.96
C CYS A 366 17.25 -13.96 34.77
N VAL A 367 16.67 -12.94 34.15
CA VAL A 367 17.35 -11.70 33.78
C VAL A 367 16.56 -10.51 34.33
N GLY A 368 17.26 -9.62 35.02
CA GLY A 368 16.74 -8.35 35.49
C GLY A 368 16.75 -7.29 34.41
N PHE A 369 15.65 -6.56 34.32
CA PHE A 369 15.46 -5.50 33.33
C PHE A 369 15.56 -4.15 34.02
N GLN A 370 16.19 -3.20 33.35
CA GLN A 370 16.20 -1.80 33.75
C GLN A 370 15.64 -0.95 32.62
N ASN A 371 14.94 0.12 32.97
CA ASN A 371 14.53 1.12 31.99
C ASN A 371 15.70 2.05 31.62
N GLU A 372 15.46 3.02 30.75
CA GLU A 372 16.47 3.98 30.28
C GLU A 372 17.06 4.85 31.40
N ASP A 373 16.33 5.02 32.52
CA ASP A 373 16.78 5.75 33.71
C ASP A 373 17.60 4.87 34.69
N GLY A 374 17.82 3.59 34.35
CA GLY A 374 18.49 2.61 35.21
C GLY A 374 17.62 2.10 36.36
N VAL A 375 16.31 2.36 36.33
CA VAL A 375 15.36 1.85 37.34
C VAL A 375 15.05 0.39 37.02
N ASP A 376 15.16 -0.47 38.04
CA ASP A 376 14.78 -1.87 37.96
C ASP A 376 13.27 -2.01 37.70
N VAL A 377 12.91 -2.71 36.63
CA VAL A 377 11.51 -2.99 36.24
C VAL A 377 11.13 -4.44 36.49
N GLY A 378 12.02 -5.24 37.07
CA GLY A 378 11.78 -6.61 37.51
C GLY A 378 12.66 -7.65 36.82
N ASP A 379 12.58 -8.87 37.37
CA ASP A 379 13.30 -10.06 36.93
C ASP A 379 12.38 -11.01 36.16
N PHE A 380 12.79 -11.39 34.96
CA PHE A 380 11.98 -12.22 34.06
C PHE A 380 12.78 -13.37 33.42
N CYS A 381 12.08 -14.46 33.17
CA CYS A 381 12.61 -15.63 32.50
C CYS A 381 12.73 -15.41 30.98
N LEU A 382 13.96 -15.60 30.47
CA LEU A 382 14.27 -15.69 29.05
C LEU A 382 14.56 -17.15 28.68
N VAL A 383 13.83 -17.64 27.69
CA VAL A 383 13.92 -19.04 27.24
C VAL A 383 14.94 -19.15 26.10
N GLN A 384 15.73 -20.23 26.08
CA GLN A 384 16.70 -20.47 25.00
C GLN A 384 16.01 -20.55 23.63
N CYS A 385 16.63 -20.00 22.59
CA CYS A 385 16.12 -20.15 21.23
C CYS A 385 16.06 -21.63 20.82
N GLY A 386 14.99 -21.99 20.13
CA GLY A 386 14.80 -23.31 19.54
C GLY A 386 15.78 -23.59 18.40
N PRO A 387 15.90 -24.87 17.99
CA PRO A 387 16.81 -25.29 16.93
C PRO A 387 16.33 -24.96 15.51
N ASP A 388 15.05 -24.60 15.33
CA ASP A 388 14.51 -24.13 14.06
C ASP A 388 15.03 -22.71 13.79
N PHE A 389 15.87 -22.56 12.77
CA PHE A 389 16.49 -21.27 12.44
C PHE A 389 15.48 -20.27 11.85
N ASP A 390 14.43 -20.76 11.20
CA ASP A 390 13.40 -19.91 10.60
C ASP A 390 12.37 -19.47 11.66
N ASN A 391 12.17 -20.29 12.70
CA ASN A 391 11.22 -20.02 13.78
C ASN A 391 11.80 -20.28 15.18
N PRO A 392 12.91 -19.64 15.57
CA PRO A 392 13.63 -19.98 16.80
C PRO A 392 12.87 -19.62 18.08
N CYS A 393 11.84 -18.79 17.98
CA CYS A 393 11.10 -18.28 19.13
C CYS A 393 9.59 -18.20 18.84
N PRO A 394 8.74 -18.27 19.88
CA PRO A 394 7.30 -18.08 19.74
C PRO A 394 6.96 -16.72 19.15
N GLN A 395 5.76 -16.59 18.59
CA GLN A 395 5.36 -15.33 17.98
C GLN A 395 5.37 -14.18 18.98
N GLY A 396 5.94 -13.05 18.56
CA GLY A 396 6.13 -11.87 19.40
C GLY A 396 7.40 -11.89 20.27
N TYR A 397 8.26 -12.90 20.10
CA TYR A 397 9.60 -12.97 20.68
C TYR A 397 10.65 -12.97 19.56
N ALA A 398 11.79 -12.31 19.79
CA ALA A 398 12.92 -12.32 18.87
C ALA A 398 14.07 -13.13 19.45
N CYS A 399 14.69 -14.00 18.65
CA CYS A 399 15.91 -14.66 19.07
C CYS A 399 17.05 -13.64 19.09
N LYS A 400 17.59 -13.35 20.27
CA LYS A 400 18.69 -12.39 20.46
C LYS A 400 19.84 -13.03 21.20
N GLU A 401 21.05 -12.74 20.73
CA GLU A 401 22.26 -13.03 21.46
C GLU A 401 22.40 -12.03 22.63
N ILE A 402 22.56 -12.56 23.84
CA ILE A 402 22.87 -11.78 25.03
C ILE A 402 24.14 -12.33 25.69
N GLU A 403 24.94 -11.44 26.27
CA GLU A 403 26.12 -11.81 27.05
C GLU A 403 25.75 -11.87 28.53
N VAL A 404 25.76 -13.08 29.09
CA VAL A 404 25.37 -13.33 30.49
C VAL A 404 26.53 -13.09 31.43
N GLN A 405 27.73 -13.49 31.00
CA GLN A 405 29.01 -13.27 31.66
C GLN A 405 30.05 -12.97 30.59
N GLU A 406 31.20 -12.42 30.98
CA GLU A 406 32.27 -12.06 30.04
C GLU A 406 32.66 -13.25 29.14
N GLY A 407 32.28 -13.16 27.87
CA GLY A 407 32.49 -14.23 26.87
C GLY A 407 31.46 -15.37 26.85
N ASP A 408 30.50 -15.45 27.78
CA ASP A 408 29.36 -16.39 27.73
C ASP A 408 28.17 -15.74 27.03
N LYS A 409 28.07 -16.01 25.73
CA LYS A 409 27.01 -15.51 24.86
C LYS A 409 25.96 -16.59 24.64
N ARG A 410 24.68 -16.22 24.76
CA ARG A 410 23.55 -17.13 24.58
C ARG A 410 22.47 -16.51 23.73
N ASN A 411 21.86 -17.33 22.88
CA ASN A 411 20.70 -16.97 22.10
C ASN A 411 19.43 -17.29 22.88
N VAL A 412 18.64 -16.26 23.19
CA VAL A 412 17.39 -16.38 23.94
C VAL A 412 16.24 -15.68 23.23
N CYS A 413 15.03 -16.19 23.45
CA CYS A 413 13.80 -15.57 23.01
C CYS A 413 13.48 -14.37 23.87
N PHE A 414 13.77 -13.19 23.33
CA PHE A 414 13.67 -11.92 24.01
C PHE A 414 12.43 -11.15 23.57
N ARG A 415 11.72 -10.60 24.55
CA ARG A 415 10.81 -9.45 24.40
C ARG A 415 10.96 -8.55 25.63
N ASN A 416 10.42 -7.35 25.57
CA ASN A 416 10.30 -6.52 26.78
C ASN A 416 9.19 -7.07 27.68
N CYS A 417 9.55 -7.86 28.68
CA CYS A 417 8.60 -8.50 29.59
C CYS A 417 7.91 -7.53 30.56
N SER A 418 8.44 -6.30 30.73
CA SER A 418 7.84 -5.30 31.62
C SER A 418 6.61 -4.61 31.02
N VAL A 419 6.36 -4.82 29.72
CA VAL A 419 5.23 -4.22 29.00
C VAL A 419 4.27 -5.35 28.62
N PRO A 420 2.97 -5.26 28.98
CA PRO A 420 1.99 -6.24 28.55
C PRO A 420 1.88 -6.26 27.01
N PRO A 421 1.63 -7.44 26.40
CA PRO A 421 1.46 -7.52 24.95
C PRO A 421 0.25 -6.70 24.50
N VAL A 422 0.45 -5.84 23.50
CA VAL A 422 -0.62 -5.03 22.90
C VAL A 422 -1.64 -5.97 22.24
N GLY A 423 -2.93 -5.81 22.56
CA GLY A 423 -4.02 -6.60 21.95
C GLY A 423 -4.39 -7.90 22.70
N THR A 424 -3.97 -8.07 23.95
CA THR A 424 -4.61 -9.06 24.84
C THR A 424 -5.82 -8.42 25.53
N PRO A 425 -7.04 -8.96 25.37
CA PRO A 425 -8.25 -8.41 26.00
C PRO A 425 -8.26 -8.56 27.52
#